data_AF-A0A962X818-F1
#
_entry.id   AF-A0A962X818-F1
#
_cell.length_a   1.000
_cell.length_b   1.000
_cell.length_c   1.000
_cell.angle_alpha   90.00
_cell.angle_beta   90.00
_cell.angle_gamma   90.00
#
_symmetry.space_group_name_H-M   'P 1'
#
loop_
_entity.id
_entity.type
_entity.pdbx_description
1 polymer ?
#
loop_
_entity_poly.entity_id
_entity_poly.type
_entity_poly.pdbx_seq_one_letter_code
_entity_poly.pdbx_strand_id
1 'polypeptide(L)'
;LKALRAGVPRIDLQGQPVGVVTPEEVAEAQIHLATWKAQHGDPPAASRSSESVFPPNDTPVPKKHLVPGRLELTVKFSELPRPLAVQDGVKIGIETGEGVVTAILPRKIWRKLEQAAQDKPHWVAALSGALEHATATEITLKHPTLQVFEKKSRPEGLPAGEAPAPSGREVKGPEPVVSRLNYPPLSLKGRRSASNPD
;
A
#
# COMPACT_ATOMS: atom_id res chain seq x y z
N LEU A 1 3.78 -42.74 16.79
CA LEU A 1 4.60 -43.95 16.55
C LEU A 1 5.66 -43.80 15.46
N LYS A 2 5.36 -43.23 14.26
CA LYS A 2 6.32 -43.08 13.13
C LYS A 2 7.63 -42.31 13.41
N ALA A 3 7.79 -41.71 14.59
CA ALA A 3 8.99 -40.96 15.02
C ALA A 3 9.94 -41.77 15.94
N LEU A 4 9.55 -42.97 16.39
CA LEU A 4 10.42 -43.83 17.20
C LEU A 4 11.51 -44.45 16.30
N ARG A 5 12.77 -44.27 16.69
CA ARG A 5 13.96 -44.83 16.04
C ARG A 5 14.86 -45.41 17.13
N ALA A 6 15.48 -46.57 16.85
CA ALA A 6 16.31 -47.26 17.83
C ALA A 6 17.57 -46.43 18.14
N GLY A 7 18.02 -46.45 19.40
CA GLY A 7 19.19 -45.71 19.85
C GLY A 7 19.01 -44.20 20.03
N VAL A 8 17.81 -43.65 19.80
CA VAL A 8 17.51 -42.25 20.14
C VAL A 8 17.23 -42.16 21.65
N PRO A 9 17.83 -41.19 22.38
CA PRO A 9 17.49 -40.97 23.78
C PRO A 9 16.07 -40.43 23.92
N ARG A 10 15.30 -40.95 24.87
CA ARG A 10 13.97 -40.42 25.19
C ARG A 10 14.16 -39.15 26.00
N ILE A 11 13.39 -38.11 25.73
CA ILE A 11 13.50 -36.83 26.45
C ILE A 11 12.39 -36.76 27.50
N ASP A 12 12.74 -36.41 28.74
CA ASP A 12 11.77 -36.21 29.82
C ASP A 12 11.08 -34.85 29.75
N LEU A 13 10.21 -34.56 30.73
CA LEU A 13 9.44 -33.31 30.80
C LEU A 13 10.31 -32.09 31.13
N GLN A 14 11.57 -32.30 31.52
CA GLN A 14 12.59 -31.31 31.86
C GLN A 14 13.66 -31.16 30.76
N GLY A 15 13.48 -31.84 29.61
CA GLY A 15 14.39 -31.77 28.48
C GLY A 15 15.64 -32.65 28.60
N GLN A 16 15.74 -33.53 29.61
CA GLN A 16 16.89 -34.39 29.83
C GLN A 16 16.75 -35.76 29.15
N PRO A 17 17.86 -36.37 28.69
CA PRO A 17 17.83 -37.71 28.10
C PRO A 17 17.68 -38.81 29.16
N VAL A 18 16.56 -39.51 29.14
CA VAL A 18 16.20 -40.62 30.06
C VAL A 18 16.07 -41.92 29.28
N GLY A 19 17.15 -42.70 29.24
CA GLY A 19 17.22 -43.98 28.55
C GLY A 19 17.22 -43.87 27.02
N VAL A 20 17.49 -44.99 26.35
CA VAL A 20 17.49 -45.12 24.89
C VAL A 20 16.34 -46.00 24.43
N VAL A 21 15.74 -45.67 23.29
CA VAL A 21 14.72 -46.53 22.67
C VAL A 21 15.39 -47.81 22.19
N THR A 22 14.98 -48.97 22.69
CA THR A 22 15.56 -50.27 22.32
C THR A 22 15.08 -50.69 20.91
N PRO A 23 15.82 -51.57 20.20
CA PRO A 23 15.34 -52.08 18.89
C PRO A 23 14.03 -52.86 19.00
N GLU A 24 13.77 -53.51 20.15
CA GLU A 24 12.54 -54.27 20.41
C GLU A 24 11.32 -53.32 20.54
N GLU A 25 11.45 -52.24 21.31
CA GLU A 25 10.42 -51.20 21.42
C GLU A 25 10.05 -50.57 20.06
N VAL A 26 11.02 -50.48 19.14
CA VAL A 26 10.76 -50.01 17.76
C VAL A 26 10.02 -51.04 16.94
N ALA A 27 10.36 -52.33 17.06
CA ALA A 27 9.65 -53.40 16.37
C ALA A 27 8.18 -53.46 16.82
N GLU A 28 7.93 -53.41 18.14
CA GLU A 28 6.58 -53.34 18.70
C GLU A 28 5.82 -52.09 18.24
N ALA A 29 6.46 -50.91 18.26
CA ALA A 29 5.85 -49.67 17.77
C ALA A 29 5.53 -49.70 16.27
N GLN A 30 6.31 -50.42 15.46
CA GLN A 30 6.05 -50.64 14.04
C GLN A 30 4.91 -51.63 13.81
N ILE A 31 4.88 -52.74 14.55
CA ILE A 31 3.77 -53.73 14.52
C ILE A 31 2.46 -53.03 14.91
N HIS A 32 2.44 -52.33 16.04
CA HIS A 32 1.25 -51.60 16.51
C HIS A 32 0.79 -50.53 15.51
N LEU A 33 1.73 -49.82 14.87
CA LEU A 33 1.40 -48.86 13.81
C LEU A 33 0.82 -49.55 12.55
N ALA A 34 1.32 -50.74 12.19
CA ALA A 34 0.81 -51.54 11.07
C ALA A 34 -0.60 -52.10 11.39
N THR A 35 -0.82 -52.64 12.58
CA THR A 35 -2.14 -53.11 13.05
C THR A 35 -3.15 -51.97 13.08
N TRP A 36 -2.76 -50.80 13.60
CA TRP A 36 -3.64 -49.63 13.63
C TRP A 36 -4.03 -49.17 12.21
N LYS A 37 -3.05 -49.09 11.28
CA LYS A 37 -3.29 -48.79 9.85
C LYS A 37 -4.19 -49.81 9.17
N ALA A 38 -4.02 -51.10 9.47
CA ALA A 38 -4.86 -52.16 8.91
C ALA A 38 -6.33 -52.06 9.35
N GLN A 39 -6.58 -51.54 10.56
CA GLN A 39 -7.92 -51.35 11.12
C GLN A 39 -8.57 -50.02 10.72
N HIS A 40 -7.80 -48.94 10.59
CA HIS A 40 -8.32 -47.57 10.42
C HIS A 40 -8.04 -46.97 9.03
N GLY A 41 -7.39 -47.74 8.14
CA GLY A 41 -6.88 -47.26 6.87
C GLY A 41 -5.62 -46.40 7.00
N ASP A 42 -5.08 -45.97 5.87
CA ASP A 42 -4.09 -44.90 5.88
C ASP A 42 -4.79 -43.57 6.20
N PRO A 43 -4.33 -42.81 7.22
CA PRO A 43 -4.80 -41.43 7.36
C PRO A 43 -4.45 -40.71 6.04
N PRO A 44 -5.38 -39.91 5.47
CA PRO A 44 -5.11 -39.23 4.21
C PRO A 44 -3.79 -38.47 4.36
N ALA A 45 -2.90 -38.63 3.39
CA ALA A 45 -1.67 -37.88 3.36
C ALA A 45 -2.07 -36.40 3.39
N ALA A 46 -1.90 -35.77 4.54
CA ALA A 46 -2.25 -34.38 4.75
C ALA A 46 -1.25 -33.57 3.92
N SER A 47 -1.59 -33.37 2.65
CA SER A 47 -0.99 -32.41 1.77
C SER A 47 -1.05 -31.08 2.51
N ARG A 48 0.08 -30.71 3.11
CA ARG A 48 0.35 -29.35 3.56
C ARG A 48 0.64 -28.47 2.35
N SER A 49 -0.17 -28.59 1.31
CA SER A 49 -0.46 -27.47 0.44
C SER A 49 -1.01 -26.40 1.36
N SER A 50 -0.25 -25.34 1.54
CA SER A 50 -0.72 -24.08 2.09
C SER A 50 -1.65 -23.43 1.05
N GLU A 51 -2.77 -24.11 0.79
CA GLU A 51 -3.84 -23.59 -0.04
C GLU A 51 -4.40 -22.39 0.69
N SER A 52 -4.32 -21.23 0.04
CA SER A 52 -4.60 -19.96 0.71
C SER A 52 -6.05 -19.97 1.19
N VAL A 53 -6.25 -19.76 2.50
CA VAL A 53 -7.60 -19.66 3.11
C VAL A 53 -8.41 -18.49 2.53
N PHE A 54 -7.76 -17.60 1.78
CA PHE A 54 -8.36 -16.47 1.08
C PHE A 54 -8.74 -16.84 -0.36
N PRO A 55 -9.87 -16.30 -0.87
CA PRO A 55 -10.29 -16.50 -2.25
C PRO A 55 -9.35 -15.79 -3.24
N PRO A 56 -9.28 -16.21 -4.51
CA PRO A 56 -8.49 -15.55 -5.55
C PRO A 56 -8.89 -14.08 -5.77
N ASN A 57 -7.95 -13.25 -6.25
CA ASN A 57 -8.18 -11.82 -6.51
C ASN A 57 -9.33 -11.56 -7.49
N ASP A 58 -9.56 -12.46 -8.45
CA ASP A 58 -10.63 -12.34 -9.46
C ASP A 58 -12.03 -12.73 -8.93
N THR A 59 -12.15 -13.00 -7.63
CA THR A 59 -13.43 -13.40 -7.01
C THR A 59 -14.40 -12.21 -6.96
N PRO A 60 -15.57 -12.29 -7.63
CA PRO A 60 -16.51 -11.18 -7.69
C PRO A 60 -17.14 -10.88 -6.32
N VAL A 61 -17.21 -9.59 -5.97
CA VAL A 61 -17.72 -9.14 -4.65
C VAL A 61 -19.23 -9.38 -4.54
N PRO A 62 -19.72 -10.14 -3.54
CA PRO A 62 -21.16 -10.38 -3.38
C PRO A 62 -21.92 -9.12 -2.99
N LYS A 63 -23.16 -8.96 -3.50
CA LYS A 63 -24.01 -7.76 -3.35
C LYS A 63 -24.12 -7.21 -1.91
N LYS A 64 -24.10 -8.09 -0.89
CA LYS A 64 -24.16 -7.72 0.54
C LYS A 64 -22.93 -6.95 1.06
N HIS A 65 -21.85 -6.91 0.30
CA HIS A 65 -20.62 -6.16 0.60
C HIS A 65 -20.46 -4.89 -0.25
N LEU A 66 -21.43 -4.58 -1.12
CA LEU A 66 -21.40 -3.37 -1.92
C LEU A 66 -21.97 -2.18 -1.15
N VAL A 67 -21.31 -1.03 -1.27
CA VAL A 67 -21.76 0.26 -0.73
C VAL A 67 -21.87 1.28 -1.87
N PRO A 68 -22.81 2.24 -1.81
CA PRO A 68 -22.88 3.32 -2.79
C PRO A 68 -21.64 4.22 -2.68
N GLY A 69 -21.16 4.72 -3.82
CA GLY A 69 -19.99 5.58 -3.90
C GLY A 69 -20.04 6.51 -5.12
N ARG A 70 -19.07 7.43 -5.20
CA ARG A 70 -18.89 8.35 -6.33
C ARG A 70 -17.52 8.07 -6.96
N LEU A 71 -17.49 7.94 -8.27
CA LEU A 71 -16.25 7.75 -9.04
C LEU A 71 -15.73 9.10 -9.53
N GLU A 72 -14.49 9.41 -9.16
CA GLU A 72 -13.72 10.53 -9.69
C GLU A 72 -12.42 10.01 -10.30
N LEU A 73 -12.08 10.53 -11.47
CA LEU A 73 -10.87 10.17 -12.21
C LEU A 73 -9.91 11.36 -12.23
N THR A 74 -8.62 11.08 -12.14
CA THR A 74 -7.55 12.08 -12.24
C THR A 74 -6.51 11.63 -13.25
N VAL A 75 -6.36 12.38 -14.34
CA VAL A 75 -5.35 12.14 -15.38
C VAL A 75 -4.22 13.15 -15.22
N LYS A 76 -2.97 12.68 -15.28
CA LYS A 76 -1.77 13.54 -15.23
C LYS A 76 -1.08 13.55 -16.59
N PHE A 77 -0.67 14.74 -17.03
CA PHE A 77 -0.03 14.95 -18.32
C PHE A 77 0.96 16.13 -18.25
N SER A 78 1.97 16.13 -19.13
CA SER A 78 3.05 17.13 -19.18
C SER A 78 3.18 17.81 -20.55
N GLU A 79 2.27 17.53 -21.48
CA GLU A 79 2.23 18.08 -22.84
C GLU A 79 0.89 18.77 -23.08
N LEU A 80 0.87 19.87 -23.84
CA LEU A 80 -0.38 20.58 -24.12
C LEU A 80 -1.26 19.74 -25.06
N PRO A 81 -2.48 19.33 -24.65
CA PRO A 81 -3.41 18.65 -25.55
C PRO A 81 -3.91 19.62 -26.63
N ARG A 82 -4.35 19.10 -27.77
CA ARG A 82 -4.92 19.96 -28.84
C ARG A 82 -6.27 20.55 -28.39
N PRO A 83 -6.44 21.87 -28.35
CA PRO A 83 -7.70 22.49 -27.94
C PRO A 83 -8.75 22.45 -29.06
N LEU A 84 -9.98 22.08 -28.72
CA LEU A 84 -11.15 22.22 -29.58
C LEU A 84 -12.13 23.23 -28.95
N ALA A 85 -12.39 24.35 -29.62
CA ALA A 85 -13.38 25.32 -29.14
C ALA A 85 -14.79 24.74 -29.24
N VAL A 86 -15.56 24.82 -28.16
CA VAL A 86 -16.96 24.36 -28.06
C VAL A 86 -17.80 25.43 -27.36
N GLN A 87 -19.14 25.29 -27.40
CA GLN A 87 -20.07 26.27 -26.83
C GLN A 87 -19.75 26.64 -25.37
N ASP A 88 -19.47 25.64 -24.53
CA ASP A 88 -19.22 25.82 -23.10
C ASP A 88 -17.75 26.09 -22.72
N GLY A 89 -16.83 26.13 -23.70
CA GLY A 89 -15.41 26.41 -23.44
C GLY A 89 -14.45 25.77 -24.44
N VAL A 90 -13.50 24.98 -23.93
CA VAL A 90 -12.48 24.29 -24.71
C VAL A 90 -12.54 22.80 -24.37
N LYS A 91 -13.00 21.96 -25.31
CA LYS A 91 -12.86 20.49 -25.18
C LYS A 91 -11.39 20.14 -25.39
N ILE A 92 -10.84 19.36 -24.47
CA ILE A 92 -9.53 18.73 -24.59
C ILE A 92 -9.69 17.21 -24.56
N GLY A 93 -8.75 16.51 -25.19
CA GLY A 93 -8.61 15.06 -25.11
C GLY A 93 -7.20 14.69 -24.67
N ILE A 94 -7.09 13.74 -23.76
CA ILE A 94 -5.83 13.17 -23.29
C ILE A 94 -5.88 11.68 -23.57
N GLU A 95 -4.99 11.19 -24.43
CA GLU A 95 -4.86 9.77 -24.72
C GLU A 95 -4.20 9.05 -23.54
N THR A 96 -4.77 7.93 -23.14
CA THR A 96 -4.27 7.06 -22.08
C THR A 96 -4.37 5.60 -22.54
N GLY A 97 -3.65 4.68 -21.88
CA GLY A 97 -3.73 3.24 -22.21
C GLY A 97 -5.13 2.63 -22.05
N GLU A 98 -6.01 3.28 -21.27
CA GLU A 98 -7.40 2.88 -21.03
C GLU A 98 -8.39 3.55 -22.02
N GLY A 99 -7.91 4.43 -22.91
CA GLY A 99 -8.73 5.22 -23.84
C GLY A 99 -8.48 6.74 -23.74
N VAL A 100 -9.26 7.51 -24.50
CA VAL A 100 -9.16 8.97 -24.57
C VAL A 100 -10.04 9.62 -23.52
N VAL A 101 -9.43 10.29 -22.55
CA VAL A 101 -10.15 11.05 -21.52
C VAL A 101 -10.44 12.46 -22.04
N THR A 102 -11.71 12.83 -22.12
CA THR A 102 -12.15 14.14 -22.62
C THR A 102 -12.86 14.97 -21.56
N ALA A 103 -12.67 16.28 -21.63
CA ALA A 103 -13.27 17.24 -20.70
C ALA A 103 -13.44 18.61 -21.37
N ILE A 104 -14.48 19.35 -20.97
CA ILE A 104 -14.69 20.74 -21.41
C ILE A 104 -14.21 21.69 -20.31
N LEU A 105 -13.11 22.41 -20.59
CA LEU A 105 -12.52 23.38 -19.68
C LEU A 105 -13.04 24.80 -19.94
N PRO A 106 -13.35 25.59 -18.90
CA PRO A 106 -13.56 27.03 -19.03
C PRO A 106 -12.33 27.71 -19.65
N ARG A 107 -12.54 28.63 -20.60
CA ARG A 107 -11.47 29.33 -21.35
C ARG A 107 -10.42 30.00 -20.44
N LYS A 108 -10.82 30.47 -19.25
CA LYS A 108 -9.94 31.05 -18.23
C LYS A 108 -8.97 30.03 -17.61
N ILE A 109 -9.37 28.77 -17.49
CA ILE A 109 -8.54 27.68 -16.99
C ILE A 109 -7.59 27.20 -18.09
N TRP A 110 -8.08 27.06 -19.33
CA TRP A 110 -7.25 26.74 -20.50
C TRP A 110 -6.07 27.72 -20.65
N ARG A 111 -6.31 29.03 -20.61
CA ARG A 111 -5.23 30.05 -20.67
C ARG A 111 -4.18 29.93 -19.57
N LYS A 112 -4.55 29.46 -18.37
CA LYS A 112 -3.58 29.22 -17.28
C LYS A 112 -2.69 28.01 -17.55
N LEU A 113 -3.23 26.99 -18.21
CA LEU A 113 -2.45 25.82 -18.65
C LEU A 113 -1.49 26.21 -19.78
N GLU A 114 -1.96 26.96 -20.79
CA GLU A 114 -1.12 27.52 -21.86
C GLU A 114 0.05 28.34 -21.30
N GLN A 115 -0.24 29.26 -20.38
CA GLN A 115 0.79 30.10 -19.73
C GLN A 115 1.78 29.24 -18.94
N ALA A 116 1.30 28.29 -18.13
CA ALA A 116 2.19 27.44 -17.34
C ALA A 116 3.08 26.54 -18.21
N ALA A 117 2.64 26.16 -19.40
CA ALA A 117 3.44 25.40 -20.36
C ALA A 117 4.46 26.25 -21.14
N GLN A 118 4.24 27.57 -21.23
CA GLN A 118 5.21 28.52 -21.80
C GLN A 118 6.26 28.94 -20.76
N ASP A 119 5.83 29.23 -19.53
CA ASP A 119 6.68 29.77 -18.46
C ASP A 119 7.66 28.72 -17.89
N LYS A 120 7.37 27.41 -18.05
CA LYS A 120 8.00 26.35 -17.26
C LYS A 120 8.43 25.19 -18.14
N PRO A 121 9.74 24.86 -18.24
CA PRO A 121 10.22 23.76 -19.07
C PRO A 121 9.81 22.36 -18.54
N HIS A 122 9.45 22.27 -17.25
CA HIS A 122 9.04 21.03 -16.60
C HIS A 122 7.77 21.26 -15.77
N TRP A 123 6.61 21.05 -16.39
CA TRP A 123 5.31 21.13 -15.73
C TRP A 123 4.57 19.78 -15.82
N VAL A 124 3.64 19.56 -14.90
CA VAL A 124 2.66 18.47 -14.95
C VAL A 124 1.31 19.04 -14.55
N ALA A 125 0.28 18.86 -15.36
CA ALA A 125 -1.09 19.14 -14.97
C ALA A 125 -1.79 17.86 -14.51
N ALA A 126 -2.67 18.00 -13.52
CA ALA A 126 -3.66 17.00 -13.13
C ALA A 126 -5.05 17.52 -13.50
N LEU A 127 -5.72 16.82 -14.41
CA LEU A 127 -7.13 17.00 -14.75
C LEU A 127 -7.95 16.01 -13.93
N SER A 128 -8.82 16.51 -13.04
CA SER A 128 -9.65 15.68 -12.15
C SER A 128 -11.13 15.99 -12.35
N GLY A 129 -11.99 14.98 -12.39
CA GLY A 129 -13.44 15.18 -12.56
C GLY A 129 -14.26 13.93 -12.22
N ALA A 130 -15.57 14.10 -12.08
CA ALA A 130 -16.49 12.99 -11.91
C ALA A 130 -16.70 12.28 -13.27
N LEU A 131 -16.82 10.95 -13.28
CA LEU A 131 -17.12 10.24 -14.52
C LEU A 131 -18.55 10.55 -15.00
N GLU A 132 -18.71 11.02 -16.24
CA GLU A 132 -20.01 11.20 -16.88
C GLU A 132 -20.39 10.00 -17.73
N HIS A 133 -19.46 9.58 -18.60
CA HIS A 133 -19.66 8.48 -19.53
C HIS A 133 -18.31 7.78 -19.78
N ALA A 134 -18.30 6.46 -19.80
CA ALA A 134 -17.17 5.66 -20.23
C ALA A 134 -17.64 4.65 -21.27
N THR A 135 -16.99 4.67 -22.42
CA THR A 135 -17.03 3.58 -23.42
C THR A 135 -15.70 2.83 -23.38
N ALA A 136 -15.51 1.85 -24.26
CA ALA A 136 -14.23 1.16 -24.40
C ALA A 136 -13.08 2.06 -24.94
N THR A 137 -13.37 3.28 -25.41
CA THR A 137 -12.37 4.15 -26.07
C THR A 137 -12.46 5.65 -25.70
N GLU A 138 -13.61 6.17 -25.28
CA GLU A 138 -13.79 7.56 -24.81
C GLU A 138 -14.35 7.60 -23.38
N ILE A 139 -13.73 8.43 -22.54
CA ILE A 139 -14.06 8.65 -21.12
C ILE A 139 -14.32 10.14 -20.91
N THR A 140 -15.58 10.54 -20.71
CA THR A 140 -16.00 11.93 -20.54
C THR A 140 -16.07 12.33 -19.06
N LEU A 141 -15.41 13.42 -18.68
CA LEU A 141 -15.40 13.95 -17.31
C LEU A 141 -16.34 15.14 -17.12
N LYS A 142 -17.21 15.04 -16.11
CA LYS A 142 -18.05 16.14 -15.59
C LYS A 142 -17.31 16.95 -14.53
N HIS A 143 -17.62 18.25 -14.46
CA HIS A 143 -17.04 19.20 -13.51
C HIS A 143 -15.49 19.16 -13.44
N PRO A 144 -14.79 19.30 -14.58
CA PRO A 144 -13.34 19.17 -14.61
C PRO A 144 -12.65 20.28 -13.82
N THR A 145 -11.68 19.87 -13.01
CA THR A 145 -10.77 20.72 -12.24
C THR A 145 -9.35 20.48 -12.74
N LEU A 146 -8.55 21.54 -12.84
CA LEU A 146 -7.20 21.46 -13.37
C LEU A 146 -6.21 22.13 -12.41
N GLN A 147 -5.17 21.38 -12.03
CA GLN A 147 -4.08 21.83 -11.17
C GLN A 147 -2.76 21.67 -11.92
N VAL A 148 -1.94 22.72 -12.02
CA VAL A 148 -0.61 22.64 -12.65
C VAL A 148 0.47 22.72 -11.59
N PHE A 149 1.42 21.79 -11.68
CA PHE A 149 2.56 21.65 -10.78
C PHE A 149 3.86 21.87 -11.55
N GLU A 150 4.86 22.45 -10.89
CA GLU A 150 6.21 22.56 -11.41
C GLU A 150 7.01 21.32 -10.99
N LYS A 151 7.48 20.53 -11.96
CA LYS A 151 8.39 19.42 -11.66
C LYS A 151 9.81 19.99 -11.58
N LYS A 152 10.15 20.55 -10.41
CA LYS A 152 11.54 20.91 -10.11
C LYS A 152 12.40 19.65 -10.24
N SER A 153 13.38 19.68 -11.14
CA SER A 153 14.21 18.53 -11.46
C SER A 153 14.97 18.06 -10.22
N ARG A 154 14.57 16.89 -9.69
CA ARG A 154 15.50 16.07 -8.91
C ARG A 154 16.61 15.67 -9.88
N PRO A 155 17.90 15.93 -9.57
CA PRO A 155 18.98 15.54 -10.46
C PRO A 155 18.96 14.02 -10.63
N GLU A 156 18.66 13.58 -11.84
CA GLU A 156 18.72 12.18 -12.23
C GLU A 156 20.18 11.89 -12.60
N GLY A 157 20.92 11.40 -11.61
CA GLY A 157 22.38 11.42 -11.65
C GLY A 157 23.02 10.66 -10.50
N LEU A 158 22.46 9.51 -10.13
CA LEU A 158 23.14 8.42 -9.43
C LEU A 158 22.36 7.12 -9.74
N PRO A 159 22.95 6.13 -10.44
CA PRO A 159 22.27 4.87 -10.74
C PRO A 159 22.11 4.01 -9.48
N ALA A 160 21.19 3.05 -9.52
CA ALA A 160 21.08 2.04 -8.48
C ALA A 160 22.33 1.13 -8.48
N GLY A 161 23.04 1.08 -7.36
CA GLY A 161 24.21 0.22 -7.16
C GLY A 161 24.89 0.54 -5.83
N GLU A 162 25.28 -0.51 -5.09
CA GLU A 162 25.99 -0.49 -3.80
C GLU A 162 25.36 0.27 -2.62
N ALA A 163 24.87 -0.51 -1.65
CA ALA A 163 24.81 -0.07 -0.26
C ALA A 163 26.14 -0.38 0.44
N PRO A 164 26.86 0.60 1.00
CA PRO A 164 27.83 0.35 2.05
C PRO A 164 27.15 0.48 3.42
N ALA A 165 27.16 -0.60 4.20
CA ALA A 165 26.82 -0.57 5.62
C ALA A 165 27.81 0.34 6.39
N PRO A 166 27.40 0.92 7.54
CA PRO A 166 28.14 2.02 8.15
C PRO A 166 29.43 1.55 8.85
N SER A 167 30.55 2.15 8.49
CA SER A 167 31.79 2.08 9.28
C SER A 167 32.26 3.50 9.56
N GLY A 168 32.06 3.95 10.80
CA GLY A 168 32.35 5.32 11.19
C GLY A 168 33.84 5.58 11.40
N ARG A 169 34.25 6.83 11.17
CA ARG A 169 35.38 7.46 11.86
C ARG A 169 35.02 8.88 12.27
N GLU A 170 34.68 8.99 13.54
CA GLU A 170 34.61 10.18 14.40
C GLU A 170 35.93 10.99 14.29
N VAL A 171 35.93 12.34 14.33
CA VAL A 171 36.05 13.24 15.51
C VAL A 171 36.17 14.66 14.92
N LYS A 172 35.55 15.77 15.37
CA LYS A 172 34.68 16.15 16.53
C LYS A 172 33.41 16.89 15.97
N GLY A 173 32.50 17.55 16.70
CA GLY A 173 32.48 18.17 18.03
C GLY A 173 32.77 19.69 17.98
N PRO A 174 32.24 20.54 18.90
CA PRO A 174 31.67 20.18 20.21
C PRO A 174 30.13 20.22 20.28
N GLU A 175 29.63 20.11 21.51
CA GLU A 175 28.29 19.66 21.96
C GLU A 175 27.06 20.54 21.64
N PRO A 176 25.82 19.98 21.74
CA PRO A 176 24.60 20.62 21.28
C PRO A 176 23.97 21.57 22.31
N VAL A 177 23.67 22.80 21.89
CA VAL A 177 22.82 23.72 22.66
C VAL A 177 21.35 23.32 22.49
N VAL A 178 20.78 22.68 23.52
CA VAL A 178 19.37 22.31 23.59
C VAL A 178 18.50 23.54 23.90
N SER A 179 18.27 24.39 22.89
CA SER A 179 17.32 25.50 22.99
C SER A 179 15.89 25.00 22.74
N ARG A 180 15.18 24.78 23.84
CA ARG A 180 13.76 24.37 23.86
C ARG A 180 12.91 25.38 23.10
N LEU A 181 11.99 24.91 22.26
CA LEU A 181 10.94 25.74 21.66
C LEU A 181 10.09 26.37 22.78
N ASN A 182 10.24 27.69 22.93
CA ASN A 182 9.57 28.49 23.95
C ASN A 182 8.12 28.74 23.55
N TYR A 183 7.23 27.78 23.81
CA TYR A 183 5.79 27.97 23.61
C TYR A 183 5.24 28.91 24.68
N PRO A 184 4.55 30.02 24.32
CA PRO A 184 3.83 30.82 25.30
C PRO A 184 2.70 29.98 25.91
N PRO A 185 2.52 29.97 27.25
CA PRO A 185 1.46 29.19 27.87
C PRO A 185 0.08 29.71 27.46
N LEU A 186 -0.76 28.78 26.99
CA LEU A 186 -2.17 29.03 26.68
C LEU A 186 -2.91 29.50 27.95
N SER A 187 -3.22 30.79 28.02
CA SER A 187 -3.95 31.36 29.14
C SER A 187 -5.45 31.01 29.02
N LEU A 188 -5.87 29.98 29.76
CA LEU A 188 -7.28 29.58 29.90
C LEU A 188 -8.09 30.64 30.65
N LYS A 189 -8.55 31.64 29.90
CA LYS A 189 -9.33 32.77 30.44
C LYS A 189 -10.82 32.41 30.48
N GLY A 190 -11.31 31.94 31.63
CA GLY A 190 -12.76 31.93 31.89
C GLY A 190 -13.31 30.83 32.79
N ARG A 191 -13.21 31.02 34.11
CA ARG A 191 -14.32 30.81 35.06
C ARG A 191 -13.94 31.43 36.40
N ARG A 192 -14.45 32.63 36.69
CA ARG A 192 -14.55 33.11 38.07
C ARG A 192 -15.84 32.52 38.64
N SER A 193 -15.69 31.54 39.52
CA SER A 193 -16.78 31.08 40.38
C SER A 193 -17.25 32.24 41.26
N ALA A 194 -18.55 32.39 41.44
CA ALA A 194 -19.10 33.30 42.44
C ALA A 194 -19.04 32.66 43.83
N SER A 195 -18.58 33.41 44.83
CA SER A 195 -18.86 33.17 46.27
C SER A 195 -18.58 34.47 47.04
N ASN A 196 -19.54 34.93 47.84
CA ASN A 196 -19.39 36.06 48.77
C ASN A 196 -18.62 35.61 50.04
N PRO A 197 -17.97 36.51 50.78
CA PRO A 197 -18.64 37.25 51.88
C PRO A 197 -18.28 38.75 51.88
N ASP A 198 -18.89 39.65 52.68
CA ASP A 198 -19.87 39.50 53.78
C ASP A 198 -21.35 39.69 53.36
#